data_AF-A0A432S1T5-F1
#
_entry.id   AF-A0A432S1T5-F1
#
_cell.length_a   1.000
_cell.length_b   1.000
_cell.length_c   1.000
_cell.angle_alpha   90.00
_cell.angle_beta   90.00
_cell.angle_gamma   90.00
#
_symmetry.space_group_name_H-M   'P 1'
#
loop_
_entity.id
_entity.type
_entity.pdbx_description
1 polymer ?
#
loop_
_entity_poly.entity_id
_entity_poly.type
_entity_poly.pdbx_seq_one_letter_code
_entity_poly.pdbx_strand_id
1 'polypeptide(L)'
;MGDKETFRKIRELLSKLTDEHKKLLKEGEYIKGKLEEGINKDTIEKIENFLSEVNKHAYVEENDLDNLINEAGITEFDTEALNFGHRTLEEIEEYINFLINKYKDGEDEYRGKSINYHLKKSFNEYLTTLKDHFTEEEFYFFPDILKFSYVDEI
;
A
#
# COMPACT_ATOMS: atom_id res chain seq x y z
N MET A 1 13.81 -18.06 20.72
CA MET A 1 14.17 -16.69 21.10
C MET A 1 14.95 -16.11 19.94
N GLY A 2 14.35 -15.15 19.23
CA GLY A 2 15.08 -14.33 18.26
C GLY A 2 16.21 -13.58 18.95
N ASP A 3 17.30 -13.29 18.23
CA ASP A 3 18.38 -12.51 18.81
C ASP A 3 18.02 -11.01 18.83
N LYS A 4 18.70 -10.24 19.70
CA LYS A 4 18.46 -8.79 19.83
C LYS A 4 18.66 -8.02 18.52
N GLU A 5 19.43 -8.58 17.60
CA GLU A 5 19.73 -7.99 16.30
C GLU A 5 18.54 -8.12 15.34
N THR A 6 17.81 -9.24 15.35
CA THR A 6 16.56 -9.39 14.59
C THR A 6 15.50 -8.39 15.05
N PHE A 7 15.29 -8.22 16.36
CA PHE A 7 14.33 -7.23 16.87
C PHE A 7 14.73 -5.78 16.57
N ARG A 8 16.03 -5.49 16.45
CA ARG A 8 16.51 -4.17 15.99
C ARG A 8 16.15 -3.95 14.52
N LYS A 9 16.38 -4.95 13.67
CA LYS A 9 16.03 -4.88 12.24
C LYS A 9 14.53 -4.69 12.01
N ILE A 10 13.68 -5.40 12.77
CA ILE A 10 12.23 -5.19 12.72
C ILE A 10 11.88 -3.74 13.04
N ARG A 11 12.41 -3.17 14.12
CA ARG A 11 12.16 -1.76 14.50
C ARG A 11 12.59 -0.78 13.41
N GLU A 12 13.75 -0.99 12.81
CA GLU A 12 14.25 -0.15 11.71
C GLU A 12 13.38 -0.26 10.46
N LEU A 13 12.93 -1.47 10.12
CA LEU A 13 12.05 -1.72 8.99
C LEU A 13 10.68 -1.07 9.20
N LEU A 14 10.02 -1.29 10.34
CA LEU A 14 8.73 -0.68 10.66
C LEU A 14 8.80 0.86 10.61
N SER A 15 9.88 1.45 11.15
CA SER A 15 10.08 2.90 11.06
C SER A 15 10.23 3.38 9.62
N LYS A 16 10.88 2.60 8.75
CA LYS A 16 11.02 2.93 7.33
C LYS A 16 9.68 2.83 6.61
N LEU A 17 8.90 1.78 6.87
CA LEU A 17 7.57 1.57 6.30
C LEU A 17 6.62 2.73 6.66
N THR A 18 6.56 3.13 7.93
CA THR A 18 5.77 4.30 8.37
C THR A 18 6.17 5.61 7.66
N ASP A 19 7.47 5.81 7.38
CA ASP A 19 7.91 6.99 6.62
C ASP A 19 7.59 6.89 5.12
N GLU A 20 7.51 5.67 4.58
CA GLU A 20 7.01 5.41 3.22
C GLU A 20 5.51 5.69 3.12
N HIS A 21 4.69 5.28 4.10
CA HIS A 21 3.25 5.57 4.13
C HIS A 21 2.97 7.06 3.92
N LYS A 22 3.67 7.93 4.66
CA LYS A 22 3.52 9.39 4.55
C LYS A 22 3.86 9.90 3.15
N LYS A 23 4.88 9.33 2.50
CA LYS A 23 5.29 9.72 1.14
C LYS A 23 4.25 9.26 0.12
N LEU A 24 3.81 8.01 0.21
CA LEU A 24 2.81 7.42 -0.68
C LEU A 24 1.47 8.18 -0.56
N LEU A 25 0.98 8.44 0.66
CA LEU A 25 -0.25 9.21 0.83
C LEU A 25 -0.15 10.64 0.27
N LYS A 26 1.01 11.29 0.41
CA LYS A 26 1.23 12.63 -0.14
C LYS A 26 1.26 12.61 -1.68
N GLU A 27 1.91 11.62 -2.27
CA GLU A 27 1.94 11.44 -3.73
C GLU A 27 0.55 11.11 -4.27
N GLY A 28 -0.18 10.22 -3.59
CA GLY A 28 -1.56 9.88 -3.89
C GLY A 28 -2.46 11.12 -3.93
N GLU A 29 -2.45 11.95 -2.89
CA GLU A 29 -3.24 13.20 -2.88
C GLU A 29 -2.81 14.19 -3.97
N TYR A 30 -1.52 14.24 -4.32
CA TYR A 30 -1.05 15.03 -5.47
C TYR A 30 -1.64 14.53 -6.79
N ILE A 31 -1.60 13.22 -7.04
CA ILE A 31 -2.15 12.58 -8.24
C ILE A 31 -3.66 12.77 -8.32
N LYS A 32 -4.37 12.63 -7.20
CA LYS A 32 -5.80 12.91 -7.10
C LYS A 32 -6.13 14.35 -7.50
N GLY A 33 -5.33 15.32 -7.05
CA GLY A 33 -5.44 16.70 -7.51
C GLY A 33 -5.25 16.85 -9.03
N LYS A 34 -4.30 16.10 -9.61
CA LYS A 34 -4.08 16.09 -11.07
C LYS A 34 -5.19 15.42 -11.85
N LEU A 35 -5.76 14.35 -11.32
CA LEU A 35 -6.95 13.74 -11.90
C LEU A 35 -8.10 14.75 -11.96
N GLU A 36 -8.28 15.60 -10.95
CA GLU A 36 -9.32 16.63 -10.96
C GLU A 36 -9.20 17.62 -12.13
N GLU A 37 -7.97 18.00 -12.48
CA GLU A 37 -7.64 18.85 -13.63
C GLU A 37 -7.88 18.15 -14.99
N GLY A 38 -7.93 16.82 -15.01
CA GLY A 38 -8.20 15.99 -16.18
C GLY A 38 -7.11 14.95 -16.47
N ILE A 39 -7.48 13.89 -17.20
CA ILE A 39 -6.53 12.84 -17.59
C ILE A 39 -5.70 13.27 -18.81
N ASN A 40 -4.40 13.05 -18.70
CA ASN A 40 -3.44 13.18 -19.79
C ASN A 40 -2.33 12.14 -19.59
N LYS A 41 -1.41 12.03 -20.54
CA LYS A 41 -0.32 11.04 -20.49
C LYS A 41 0.54 11.12 -19.22
N ASP A 42 0.85 12.32 -18.74
CA ASP A 42 1.64 12.53 -17.50
C ASP A 42 0.85 12.07 -16.27
N THR A 43 -0.46 12.37 -16.20
CA THR A 43 -1.32 11.89 -15.11
C THR A 43 -1.37 10.36 -15.08
N ILE A 44 -1.47 9.70 -16.24
CA ILE A 44 -1.48 8.24 -16.34
C ILE A 44 -0.14 7.63 -15.90
N GLU A 45 0.97 8.16 -16.38
CA GLU A 45 2.32 7.70 -15.99
C GLU A 45 2.54 7.81 -14.47
N LYS A 46 2.05 8.89 -13.85
CA LYS A 46 2.10 9.06 -12.40
C LYS A 46 1.27 8.02 -11.64
N ILE A 47 0.07 7.69 -12.12
CA ILE A 47 -0.76 6.64 -11.52
C ILE A 47 -0.04 5.30 -11.60
N GLU A 48 0.49 4.92 -12.77
CA GLU A 48 1.20 3.64 -12.96
C GLU A 48 2.44 3.54 -12.07
N ASN A 49 3.23 4.62 -11.98
CA ASN A 49 4.39 4.67 -11.10
C ASN A 49 4.00 4.56 -9.63
N PHE A 50 2.96 5.27 -9.21
CA PHE A 50 2.45 5.23 -7.84
C PHE A 50 1.97 3.83 -7.44
N LEU A 51 1.16 3.18 -8.28
CA LEU A 51 0.70 1.79 -8.04
C LEU A 51 1.90 0.83 -7.94
N SER A 52 2.90 0.99 -8.81
CA SER A 52 4.13 0.20 -8.73
C SER A 52 4.91 0.44 -7.42
N GLU A 53 4.91 1.65 -6.88
CA GLU A 53 5.55 1.95 -5.59
C GLU A 53 4.80 1.35 -4.41
N VAL A 54 3.46 1.37 -4.42
CA VAL A 54 2.63 0.69 -3.41
C VAL A 54 2.85 -0.82 -3.45
N ASN A 55 2.91 -1.44 -4.64
CA ASN A 55 3.17 -2.88 -4.75
C ASN A 55 4.57 -3.28 -4.27
N LYS A 56 5.57 -2.42 -4.47
CA LYS A 56 6.91 -2.65 -3.89
C LYS A 56 6.91 -2.55 -2.39
N HIS A 57 6.10 -1.66 -1.82
CA HIS A 57 5.95 -1.52 -0.39
C HIS A 57 5.29 -2.76 0.21
N ALA A 58 4.14 -3.19 -0.33
CA ALA A 58 3.46 -4.43 0.06
C ALA A 58 4.41 -5.65 -0.02
N TYR A 59 5.22 -5.75 -1.08
CA TYR A 59 6.22 -6.81 -1.20
C TYR A 59 7.22 -6.83 -0.04
N VAL A 60 7.70 -5.67 0.41
CA VAL A 60 8.64 -5.58 1.54
C VAL A 60 7.97 -6.07 2.82
N GLU A 61 6.68 -5.82 3.02
CA GLU A 61 5.95 -6.30 4.18
C GLU A 61 5.74 -7.82 4.13
N GLU A 62 5.17 -8.31 3.04
CA GLU A 62 4.84 -9.72 2.84
C GLU A 62 6.06 -10.64 2.78
N ASN A 63 7.24 -10.10 2.47
CA ASN A 63 8.47 -10.89 2.33
C ASN A 63 9.50 -10.52 3.39
N ASP A 64 9.95 -9.28 3.45
CA ASP A 64 11.07 -8.92 4.34
C ASP A 64 10.62 -8.85 5.80
N LEU A 65 9.48 -8.19 6.08
CA LEU A 65 8.94 -8.10 7.43
C LEU A 65 8.47 -9.48 7.93
N ASP A 66 7.71 -10.22 7.12
CA ASP A 66 7.28 -11.58 7.46
C ASP A 66 8.45 -12.52 7.75
N ASN A 67 9.53 -12.47 6.95
CA ASN A 67 10.73 -13.26 7.22
C ASN A 67 11.38 -12.87 8.55
N LEU A 68 11.49 -11.57 8.86
CA LEU A 68 12.06 -11.10 10.13
C LEU A 68 11.20 -11.49 11.33
N ILE A 69 9.88 -11.44 11.22
CA ILE A 69 8.93 -11.89 12.25
C ILE A 69 9.14 -13.39 12.53
N ASN A 70 9.25 -14.20 11.47
CA ASN A 70 9.53 -15.63 11.57
C ASN A 70 10.91 -15.91 12.20
N GLU A 71 11.96 -15.19 11.79
CA GLU A 71 13.30 -15.29 12.37
C GLU A 71 13.32 -14.90 13.86
N ALA A 72 12.49 -13.93 14.26
CA ALA A 72 12.33 -13.53 15.66
C ALA A 72 11.61 -14.61 16.50
N GLY A 73 10.97 -15.58 15.85
CA GLY A 73 10.16 -16.62 16.50
C GLY A 73 8.80 -16.11 16.96
N ILE A 74 8.27 -15.06 16.33
CA ILE A 74 6.93 -14.54 16.60
C ILE A 74 5.93 -15.36 15.79
N THR A 75 5.28 -16.35 16.42
CA THR A 75 4.34 -17.26 15.74
C THR A 75 2.87 -16.91 15.93
N GLU A 76 2.57 -15.93 16.78
CA GLU A 76 1.20 -15.54 17.14
C GLU A 76 0.68 -14.34 16.34
N PHE A 77 1.53 -13.71 15.53
CA PHE A 77 1.13 -12.59 14.68
C PHE A 77 0.39 -13.11 13.44
N ASP A 78 -0.81 -12.57 13.20
CA ASP A 78 -1.66 -12.96 12.07
C ASP A 78 -1.28 -12.15 10.82
N THR A 79 -0.34 -12.67 10.04
CA THR A 79 0.09 -12.05 8.77
C THR A 79 -1.01 -12.07 7.69
N GLU A 80 -2.00 -12.96 7.80
CA GLU A 80 -3.10 -13.03 6.82
C GLU A 80 -4.01 -11.79 6.86
N ALA A 81 -4.10 -11.14 8.02
CA ALA A 81 -4.85 -9.90 8.15
C ALA A 81 -4.18 -8.74 7.39
N LEU A 82 -2.85 -8.67 7.42
CA LEU A 82 -2.07 -7.71 6.63
C LEU A 82 -2.22 -7.98 5.12
N ASN A 83 -2.08 -9.25 4.71
CA ASN A 83 -2.23 -9.66 3.31
C ASN A 83 -3.66 -9.44 2.77
N PHE A 84 -4.68 -9.43 3.63
CA PHE A 84 -6.05 -9.15 3.21
C PHE A 84 -6.24 -7.71 2.71
N GLY A 85 -5.60 -6.73 3.37
CA GLY A 85 -5.63 -5.34 2.93
C GLY A 85 -4.98 -5.17 1.55
N HIS A 86 -3.83 -5.81 1.33
CA HIS A 86 -3.15 -5.81 0.03
C HIS A 86 -3.99 -6.40 -1.09
N ARG A 87 -4.62 -7.56 -0.88
CA ARG A 87 -5.52 -8.16 -1.89
C ARG A 87 -6.66 -7.23 -2.28
N THR A 88 -7.22 -6.49 -1.32
CA THR A 88 -8.29 -5.52 -1.59
C THR A 88 -7.77 -4.36 -2.46
N LEU A 89 -6.55 -3.89 -2.21
CA LEU A 89 -5.90 -2.87 -3.04
C LEU A 89 -5.60 -3.40 -4.46
N GLU A 90 -5.11 -4.63 -4.59
CA GLU A 90 -4.84 -5.28 -5.87
C GLU A 90 -6.10 -5.36 -6.75
N GLU A 91 -7.25 -5.75 -6.19
CA GLU A 91 -8.52 -5.80 -6.93
C GLU A 91 -8.92 -4.43 -7.51
N ILE A 92 -8.73 -3.36 -6.73
CA ILE A 92 -9.02 -1.99 -7.19
C ILE A 92 -7.99 -1.57 -8.25
N GLU A 93 -6.71 -1.91 -8.06
CA GLU A 93 -5.64 -1.66 -9.01
C GLU A 93 -5.90 -2.33 -10.36
N GLU A 94 -6.31 -3.60 -10.39
CA GLU A 94 -6.65 -4.30 -11.63
C GLU A 94 -7.69 -3.53 -12.45
N TYR A 95 -8.69 -2.98 -11.76
CA TYR A 95 -9.71 -2.17 -12.40
C TYR A 95 -9.17 -0.80 -12.87
N ILE A 96 -8.28 -0.16 -12.11
CA ILE A 96 -7.58 1.06 -12.56
C ILE A 96 -6.75 0.77 -13.82
N ASN A 97 -5.98 -0.31 -13.83
CA ASN A 97 -5.16 -0.73 -14.96
C ASN A 97 -6.02 -1.04 -16.20
N PHE A 98 -7.18 -1.68 -16.02
CA PHE A 98 -8.16 -1.84 -17.08
C PHE A 98 -8.60 -0.50 -17.69
N LEU A 99 -8.92 0.50 -16.87
CA LEU A 99 -9.34 1.83 -17.33
C LEU A 99 -8.19 2.60 -18.00
N ILE A 100 -6.96 2.46 -17.51
CA ILE A 100 -5.75 3.04 -18.13
C ILE A 100 -5.55 2.46 -19.53
N ASN A 101 -5.68 1.14 -19.69
CA ASN A 101 -5.54 0.50 -21.00
C ASN A 101 -6.62 0.98 -21.98
N LYS A 102 -7.86 1.11 -21.52
CA LYS A 102 -8.95 1.69 -22.30
C LYS A 102 -8.62 3.10 -22.80
N TYR A 103 -8.11 3.96 -21.92
CA TYR A 103 -7.65 5.29 -22.30
C TYR A 103 -6.50 5.26 -23.32
N LYS A 104 -5.51 4.37 -23.12
CA LYS A 104 -4.36 4.21 -24.03
C LYS A 104 -4.79 3.70 -25.42
N ASP A 105 -5.85 2.91 -25.49
CA ASP A 105 -6.46 2.44 -26.73
C ASP A 105 -7.29 3.53 -27.45
N GLY A 106 -7.43 4.71 -26.85
CA GLY A 106 -8.18 5.85 -27.38
C GLY A 106 -9.69 5.81 -27.08
N GLU A 107 -10.12 5.01 -26.11
CA GLU A 107 -11.51 5.02 -25.63
C GLU A 107 -11.74 6.18 -24.65
N ASP A 108 -12.80 6.96 -24.89
CA ASP A 108 -13.17 8.09 -24.05
C ASP A 108 -14.28 7.76 -23.03
N GLU A 109 -15.02 6.66 -23.23
CA GLU A 109 -16.19 6.27 -22.43
C GLU A 109 -16.17 4.78 -22.06
N TYR A 110 -16.62 4.47 -20.85
CA TYR A 110 -16.93 3.11 -20.38
C TYR A 110 -18.26 3.14 -19.62
N ARG A 111 -19.15 2.19 -19.89
CA ARG A 111 -20.45 2.04 -19.20
C ARG A 111 -21.28 3.34 -19.09
N GLY A 112 -21.29 4.18 -20.12
CA GLY A 112 -22.09 5.41 -20.14
C GLY A 112 -21.48 6.60 -19.38
N LYS A 113 -20.21 6.53 -18.98
CA LYS A 113 -19.47 7.62 -18.33
C LYS A 113 -18.06 7.72 -18.90
N SER A 114 -17.46 8.91 -18.82
CA SER A 114 -16.10 9.10 -19.32
C SER A 114 -15.09 8.23 -18.56
N ILE A 115 -14.03 7.78 -19.24
CA ILE A 115 -12.93 7.07 -18.59
C ILE A 115 -12.34 7.90 -17.43
N ASN A 116 -12.23 9.22 -17.60
CA ASN A 116 -11.81 10.15 -16.55
C ASN A 116 -12.68 10.03 -15.29
N TYR A 117 -14.02 9.98 -15.44
CA TYR A 117 -14.91 9.80 -14.30
C TYR A 117 -14.64 8.49 -13.55
N HIS A 118 -14.45 7.40 -14.29
CA HIS A 118 -14.16 6.10 -13.70
C HIS A 118 -12.80 6.06 -13.01
N LEU A 119 -11.75 6.59 -13.64
CA LEU A 119 -10.41 6.68 -13.06
C LEU A 119 -10.41 7.52 -11.78
N LYS A 120 -11.05 8.70 -11.79
CA LYS A 120 -11.22 9.53 -10.58
C LYS A 120 -11.87 8.76 -9.45
N LYS A 121 -12.99 8.09 -9.74
CA LYS A 121 -13.73 7.33 -8.73
C LYS A 121 -12.88 6.20 -8.14
N SER A 122 -12.29 5.38 -9.00
CA SER A 122 -11.53 4.20 -8.56
C SER A 122 -10.21 4.56 -7.90
N PHE A 123 -9.53 5.61 -8.35
CA PHE A 123 -8.33 6.11 -7.69
C PHE A 123 -8.65 6.71 -6.30
N ASN A 124 -9.77 7.41 -6.15
CA ASN A 124 -10.23 7.89 -4.84
C ASN A 124 -10.57 6.73 -3.88
N GLU A 125 -11.20 5.68 -4.41
CA GLU A 125 -11.48 4.45 -3.67
C GLU A 125 -10.17 3.78 -3.22
N TYR A 126 -9.22 3.59 -4.15
CA TYR A 126 -7.88 3.05 -3.86
C TYR A 126 -7.16 3.84 -2.76
N LEU A 127 -7.11 5.18 -2.87
CA LEU A 127 -6.44 6.02 -1.86
C LEU A 127 -7.12 5.98 -0.49
N THR A 128 -8.45 5.85 -0.45
CA THR A 128 -9.17 5.73 0.82
C THR A 128 -8.83 4.40 1.47
N THR A 129 -8.91 3.30 0.70
CA THR A 129 -8.53 1.96 1.17
C THR A 129 -7.07 1.92 1.62
N LEU A 130 -6.14 2.51 0.86
CA LEU A 130 -4.72 2.54 1.20
C LEU A 130 -4.47 3.29 2.52
N LYS A 131 -5.16 4.41 2.73
CA LYS A 131 -5.04 5.18 3.96
C LYS A 131 -5.60 4.41 5.16
N ASP A 132 -6.73 3.74 4.99
CA ASP A 132 -7.34 2.94 6.05
C ASP A 132 -6.42 1.76 6.39
N HIS A 133 -5.86 1.09 5.38
CA HIS A 133 -4.88 0.01 5.54
C HIS A 133 -3.62 0.47 6.31
N PHE A 134 -2.98 1.58 5.89
CA PHE A 134 -1.84 2.15 6.63
C PHE A 134 -2.19 2.56 8.06
N THR A 135 -3.43 3.00 8.29
CA THR A 135 -3.91 3.30 9.65
C THR A 135 -4.02 2.01 10.47
N GLU A 136 -4.54 0.93 9.89
CA GLU A 136 -4.60 -0.36 10.56
C GLU A 136 -3.19 -0.88 10.92
N GLU A 137 -2.24 -0.74 10.00
CA GLU A 137 -0.83 -1.09 10.23
C GLU A 137 -0.18 -0.29 11.34
N GLU A 138 -0.22 1.03 11.27
CA GLU A 138 0.47 1.89 12.23
C GLU A 138 -0.13 1.82 13.64
N PHE A 139 -1.44 1.60 13.76
CA PHE A 139 -2.13 1.61 15.05
C PHE A 139 -2.38 0.23 15.67
N TYR A 140 -2.37 -0.84 14.88
CA TYR A 140 -2.64 -2.19 15.37
C TYR A 140 -1.50 -3.17 15.04
N PHE A 141 -1.17 -3.36 13.76
CA PHE A 141 -0.21 -4.40 13.38
C PHE A 141 1.22 -4.11 13.84
N PHE A 142 1.76 -2.93 13.54
CA PHE A 142 3.13 -2.56 13.93
C PHE A 142 3.30 -2.55 15.46
N PRO A 143 2.38 -1.96 16.25
CA PRO A 143 2.43 -2.09 17.71
C PRO A 143 2.37 -3.53 18.21
N ASP A 144 1.56 -4.39 17.59
CA ASP A 144 1.45 -5.80 17.99
C ASP A 144 2.75 -6.56 17.75
N ILE A 145 3.41 -6.37 16.60
CA ILE A 145 4.74 -6.92 16.33
C ILE A 145 5.75 -6.44 17.39
N LEU A 146 5.70 -5.14 17.73
CA LEU A 146 6.63 -4.54 18.67
C LEU A 146 6.44 -5.03 20.12
N LYS A 147 5.24 -5.47 20.53
CA LYS A 147 5.02 -6.04 21.87
C LYS A 147 5.96 -7.22 22.15
N PHE A 148 6.22 -8.05 21.15
CA PHE A 148 7.11 -9.20 21.28
C PHE A 148 8.59 -8.80 21.42
N SER A 149 8.97 -7.61 20.94
CA SER A 149 10.34 -7.08 21.05
C SER A 149 10.72 -6.56 22.45
N TYR A 150 9.75 -6.38 23.35
CA TYR A 150 9.95 -5.90 24.72
C TYR A 150 9.99 -7.01 25.78
N VAL A 151 9.62 -8.25 25.42
CA VAL A 151 9.51 -9.36 26.39
C VAL A 151 10.89 -9.86 26.87
N ASP A 152 11.97 -9.55 26.14
CA ASP A 152 13.34 -10.00 26.45
C ASP A 152 14.19 -8.96 27.24
N GLU A 153 13.61 -7.86 27.72
CA GLU A 153 14.30 -6.84 28.53
C GLU A 153 14.03 -6.92 30.05
N ILE A 154 13.35 -7.97 30.55
CA ILE A 154 13.08 -8.20 31.99
C ILE A 154 13.85 -9.41 32.52
#